data_AF-A0A7Z9UR15-F1
#
_entry.id   AF-A0A7Z9UR15-F1
#
_cell.length_a   1.000
_cell.length_b   1.000
_cell.length_c   1.000
_cell.angle_alpha   90.00
_cell.angle_beta   90.00
_cell.angle_gamma   90.00
#
_symmetry.space_group_name_H-M   'P 1'
#
loop_
_entity.id
_entity.type
_entity.pdbx_description
1 polymer ?
#
loop_
_entity_poly.entity_id
_entity_poly.type
_entity_poly.pdbx_seq_one_letter_code
_entity_poly.pdbx_strand_id
1 'polypeptide(L)'
;MFLPLLLLCLTLPGDPGMGKAFTSAHTAIVKKDGVKCGEEFLDAIRVNVRPEMREALAPIVAAIRYAENGKRGKEYGVLHPKAKVSYRAQAGWCAATVQKNWDRYVKGGGKKKDVEAFIVFLGKKYCPIGADNDPDGLNRHWIKNVTKIRRRIIGDDVH
;
A
#
# COMPACT_ATOMS: atom_id res chain seq x y z
N MET A 1 -24.09 -11.30 -40.90
CA MET A 1 -22.84 -10.59 -41.23
C MET A 1 -22.29 -10.02 -39.93
N PHE A 2 -21.36 -10.73 -39.29
CA PHE A 2 -20.75 -10.35 -38.01
C PHE A 2 -19.54 -9.45 -38.31
N LEU A 3 -19.56 -8.19 -37.83
CA LEU A 3 -18.36 -7.37 -37.78
C LEU A 3 -17.58 -7.69 -36.50
N PRO A 4 -16.25 -7.87 -36.55
CA PRO A 4 -15.46 -8.22 -35.39
C PRO A 4 -15.17 -6.98 -34.54
N LEU A 5 -15.34 -7.16 -33.22
CA LEU A 5 -14.99 -6.20 -32.18
C LEU A 5 -13.45 -6.12 -32.13
N LEU A 6 -12.88 -5.07 -32.72
CA LEU A 6 -11.45 -4.79 -32.64
C LEU A 6 -11.13 -4.44 -31.18
N LEU A 7 -10.41 -5.35 -30.51
CA LEU A 7 -9.87 -5.16 -29.18
C LEU A 7 -8.81 -4.06 -29.24
N LEU A 8 -9.22 -2.82 -28.96
CA LEU A 8 -8.30 -1.70 -28.77
C LEU A 8 -7.53 -1.93 -27.48
N CYS A 9 -6.32 -2.47 -27.62
CA CYS A 9 -5.32 -2.53 -26.57
C CYS A 9 -4.91 -1.09 -26.22
N LEU A 10 -5.64 -0.48 -25.28
CA LEU A 10 -5.29 0.79 -24.67
C LEU A 10 -4.01 0.58 -23.85
N THR A 11 -2.87 0.89 -24.45
CA THR A 11 -1.69 1.33 -23.70
C THR A 11 -2.13 2.57 -22.92
N LEU A 12 -2.32 2.41 -21.61
CA LEU A 12 -2.64 3.55 -20.75
C LEU A 12 -1.50 4.57 -20.90
N PRO A 13 -1.77 5.79 -21.40
CA PRO A 13 -0.77 6.85 -21.38
C PRO A 13 -0.36 7.07 -19.93
N GLY A 14 0.95 7.08 -19.68
CA GLY A 14 1.50 7.40 -18.37
C GLY A 14 0.89 8.71 -17.88
N ASP A 15 0.21 8.64 -16.74
CA ASP A 15 -0.48 9.75 -16.09
C ASP A 15 0.51 10.92 -15.90
N PRO A 16 0.39 12.02 -16.68
CA PRO A 16 1.37 13.10 -16.68
C PRO A 16 1.20 13.93 -15.41
N GLY A 17 1.81 13.47 -14.33
CA GLY A 17 1.67 14.08 -13.00
C GLY A 17 1.89 13.12 -11.83
N MET A 18 2.23 11.85 -12.09
CA MET A 18 2.61 10.92 -11.02
C MET A 18 3.95 11.35 -10.42
N GLY A 19 3.95 11.79 -9.17
CA GLY A 19 5.17 12.18 -8.50
C GLY A 19 6.09 10.98 -8.25
N LYS A 20 7.37 11.28 -8.04
CA LYS A 20 8.45 10.29 -8.02
C LYS A 20 8.19 9.16 -7.02
N ALA A 21 7.66 9.48 -5.84
CA ALA A 21 7.44 8.50 -4.78
C ALA A 21 6.30 7.54 -5.13
N PHE A 22 5.21 8.06 -5.73
CA PHE A 22 4.10 7.21 -6.17
C PHE A 22 4.50 6.27 -7.31
N THR A 23 5.27 6.76 -8.30
CA THR A 23 5.82 5.91 -9.37
C THR A 23 6.75 4.83 -8.81
N SER A 24 7.63 5.16 -7.87
CA SER A 24 8.50 4.16 -7.23
C SER A 24 7.72 3.08 -6.47
N ALA A 25 6.61 3.45 -5.81
CA ALA A 25 5.75 2.49 -5.13
C ALA A 25 5.12 1.49 -6.12
N HIS A 26 4.63 1.98 -7.26
CA HIS A 26 4.12 1.12 -8.34
C HIS A 26 5.21 0.18 -8.87
N THR A 27 6.38 0.71 -9.21
CA THR A 27 7.52 -0.08 -9.70
C THR A 27 7.94 -1.16 -8.69
N ALA A 28 7.91 -0.85 -7.39
CA ALA A 28 8.20 -1.83 -6.35
C ALA A 28 7.20 -3.00 -6.36
N ILE A 29 5.90 -2.73 -6.52
CA ILE A 29 4.89 -3.79 -6.62
C ILE A 29 5.05 -4.60 -7.91
N VAL A 30 5.28 -3.95 -9.04
CA VAL A 30 5.55 -4.64 -10.32
C VAL A 30 6.73 -5.59 -10.18
N LYS A 31 7.82 -5.14 -9.54
CA LYS A 31 9.01 -5.97 -9.30
C LYS A 31 8.72 -7.15 -8.36
N LYS A 32 7.84 -6.98 -7.37
CA LYS A 32 7.53 -8.01 -6.37
C LYS A 32 6.55 -9.06 -6.88
N ASP A 33 5.42 -8.60 -7.41
CA ASP A 33 4.22 -9.40 -7.64
C ASP A 33 3.80 -9.41 -9.12
N GLY A 34 4.54 -8.75 -10.01
CA GLY A 34 4.28 -8.69 -11.45
C GLY A 34 3.41 -7.51 -11.89
N VAL A 35 3.36 -7.27 -13.22
CA VAL A 35 2.69 -6.11 -13.84
C VAL A 35 1.22 -6.02 -13.47
N LYS A 36 0.48 -7.14 -13.57
CA LYS A 36 -0.95 -7.19 -13.23
C LYS A 36 -1.23 -6.73 -11.79
N CYS A 37 -0.42 -7.19 -10.83
CA CYS A 37 -0.54 -6.77 -9.44
C CYS A 37 -0.18 -5.29 -9.26
N GLY A 38 0.77 -4.77 -10.04
CA GLY A 38 1.09 -3.34 -10.10
C GLY A 38 -0.10 -2.48 -10.55
N GLU A 39 -0.80 -2.90 -11.61
CA GLU A 39 -2.00 -2.23 -12.10
C GLU A 39 -3.14 -2.27 -11.07
N GLU A 40 -3.38 -3.45 -10.47
CA GLU A 40 -4.36 -3.60 -9.39
C GLU A 40 -4.00 -2.75 -8.17
N PHE A 41 -2.71 -2.61 -7.84
CA PHE A 41 -2.24 -1.71 -6.80
C PHE A 41 -2.50 -0.24 -7.15
N LEU A 42 -2.20 0.20 -8.38
CA LEU A 42 -2.48 1.57 -8.83
C LEU A 42 -3.96 1.90 -8.74
N ASP A 43 -4.82 1.00 -9.21
CA ASP A 43 -6.26 1.17 -9.11
C ASP A 43 -6.70 1.25 -7.64
N ALA A 44 -6.12 0.42 -6.76
CA ALA A 44 -6.38 0.48 -5.32
C ALA A 44 -6.04 1.83 -4.70
N ILE A 45 -4.87 2.38 -5.03
CA ILE A 45 -4.47 3.71 -4.56
C ILE A 45 -5.39 4.78 -5.13
N ARG A 46 -5.67 4.76 -6.44
CA ARG A 46 -6.50 5.79 -7.10
C ARG A 46 -7.90 5.88 -6.50
N VAL A 47 -8.52 4.74 -6.21
CA VAL A 47 -9.89 4.66 -5.68
C VAL A 47 -9.95 5.00 -4.18
N ASN A 48 -8.94 4.63 -3.39
CA ASN A 48 -9.03 4.67 -1.91
C ASN A 48 -8.20 5.76 -1.24
N VAL A 49 -7.29 6.41 -1.98
CA VAL A 49 -6.38 7.44 -1.47
C VAL A 49 -6.63 8.75 -2.21
N ARG A 50 -6.79 9.83 -1.44
CA ARG A 50 -7.02 11.18 -1.99
C ARG A 50 -5.84 11.59 -2.89
N PRO A 51 -6.07 12.25 -4.04
CA PRO A 51 -5.02 12.59 -5.00
C PRO A 51 -3.78 13.24 -4.38
N GLU A 52 -3.98 14.22 -3.49
CA GLU A 52 -2.94 14.97 -2.80
C GLU A 52 -2.12 14.14 -1.80
N MET A 53 -2.63 12.97 -1.40
CA MET A 53 -1.99 12.08 -0.44
C MET A 53 -1.30 10.87 -1.09
N ARG A 54 -1.48 10.64 -2.39
CA ARG A 54 -0.95 9.44 -3.08
C ARG A 54 0.57 9.36 -2.98
N GLU A 55 1.27 10.48 -3.14
CA GLU A 55 2.74 10.56 -2.98
C GLU A 55 3.22 10.08 -1.61
N ALA A 56 2.53 10.50 -0.55
CA ALA A 56 2.95 10.18 0.82
C ALA A 56 2.55 8.76 1.24
N LEU A 57 1.35 8.32 0.83
CA LEU A 57 0.73 7.09 1.35
C LEU A 57 0.96 5.86 0.48
N ALA A 58 1.09 6.00 -0.85
CA ALA A 58 1.33 4.84 -1.72
C ALA A 58 2.62 4.07 -1.38
N PRO A 59 3.75 4.73 -1.06
CA PRO A 59 4.95 4.02 -0.60
C PRO A 59 4.73 3.23 0.69
N ILE A 60 3.84 3.68 1.57
CA ILE A 60 3.49 2.96 2.81
C ILE A 60 2.71 1.69 2.47
N VAL A 61 1.69 1.79 1.61
CA VAL A 61 0.91 0.62 1.18
C VAL A 61 1.80 -0.41 0.51
N ALA A 62 2.71 0.01 -0.37
CA ALA A 62 3.70 -0.87 -0.99
C ALA A 62 4.65 -1.49 0.06
N ALA A 63 5.12 -0.70 1.03
CA ALA A 63 5.97 -1.21 2.11
C ALA A 63 5.27 -2.25 2.98
N ILE A 64 3.96 -2.08 3.27
CA ILE A 64 3.15 -3.07 4.01
C ILE A 64 3.10 -4.39 3.24
N ARG A 65 2.88 -4.36 1.92
CA ARG A 65 2.91 -5.59 1.09
C ARG A 65 4.22 -6.36 1.23
N TYR A 66 5.34 -5.64 1.23
CA TYR A 66 6.66 -6.25 1.40
C TYR A 66 6.90 -6.78 2.81
N ALA A 67 6.47 -6.03 3.83
CA ALA A 67 6.68 -6.39 5.24
C ALA A 67 5.84 -7.61 5.65
N GLU A 68 4.58 -7.66 5.23
CA GLU A 68 3.66 -8.76 5.51
C GLU A 68 4.04 -10.02 4.73
N ASN A 69 4.42 -9.86 3.46
CA ASN A 69 4.76 -10.94 2.55
C ASN A 69 3.76 -12.12 2.55
N GLY A 70 2.49 -11.83 2.84
CA GLY A 70 1.46 -12.86 2.99
C GLY A 70 1.15 -13.58 1.67
N LYS A 71 0.60 -14.80 1.81
CA LYS A 71 0.10 -15.62 0.70
C LYS A 71 -1.17 -15.04 0.07
N ARG A 72 -1.62 -15.64 -1.04
CA ARG A 72 -2.84 -15.22 -1.75
C ARG A 72 -4.05 -15.09 -0.81
N GLY A 73 -4.75 -13.97 -0.89
CA GLY A 73 -5.87 -13.60 -0.02
C GLY A 73 -5.46 -13.05 1.36
N LYS A 74 -4.17 -12.83 1.62
CA LYS A 74 -3.61 -12.22 2.85
C LYS A 74 -2.37 -11.37 2.54
N GLU A 75 -2.22 -10.90 1.30
CA GLU A 75 -1.02 -10.29 0.77
C GLU A 75 -0.55 -9.07 1.58
N TYR A 76 -1.51 -8.32 2.13
CA TYR A 76 -1.31 -7.13 2.95
C TYR A 76 -1.66 -7.35 4.43
N GLY A 77 -1.81 -8.61 4.87
CA GLY A 77 -2.21 -8.92 6.25
C GLY A 77 -3.68 -8.59 6.59
N VAL A 78 -4.51 -8.23 5.61
CA VAL A 78 -5.92 -7.90 5.86
C VAL A 78 -6.76 -9.18 5.99
N LEU A 79 -7.33 -9.42 7.16
CA LEU A 79 -8.05 -10.65 7.47
C LEU A 79 -9.56 -10.62 7.19
N HIS A 80 -10.11 -9.46 6.78
CA HIS A 80 -11.53 -9.30 6.51
C HIS A 80 -12.00 -10.21 5.34
N PRO A 81 -13.11 -10.96 5.45
CA PRO A 81 -13.54 -11.92 4.41
C PRO A 81 -13.66 -11.31 3.01
N LYS A 82 -14.28 -10.12 2.90
CA LYS A 82 -14.42 -9.41 1.61
C LYS A 82 -13.09 -8.92 1.02
N ALA A 83 -12.02 -8.85 1.81
CA ALA A 83 -10.70 -8.49 1.31
C ALA A 83 -10.00 -9.68 0.63
N LYS A 84 -10.34 -10.93 0.99
CA LYS A 84 -9.61 -12.14 0.52
C LYS A 84 -9.98 -12.58 -0.90
N VAL A 85 -10.85 -11.82 -1.58
CA VAL A 85 -11.42 -12.19 -2.89
C VAL A 85 -10.41 -12.01 -4.03
N SER A 86 -9.59 -10.96 -3.99
CA SER A 86 -8.58 -10.67 -5.01
C SER A 86 -7.44 -9.84 -4.44
N TYR A 87 -6.32 -9.78 -5.17
CA TYR A 87 -5.20 -8.92 -4.83
C TYR A 87 -5.64 -7.45 -4.78
N ARG A 88 -6.37 -6.99 -5.80
CA ARG A 88 -7.01 -5.68 -5.83
C ARG A 88 -7.86 -5.38 -4.59
N ALA A 89 -8.63 -6.35 -4.11
CA ALA A 89 -9.43 -6.19 -2.91
C ALA A 89 -8.53 -6.03 -1.69
N GLN A 90 -7.53 -6.90 -1.48
CA GLN A 90 -6.55 -6.74 -0.39
C GLN A 90 -5.85 -5.38 -0.42
N ALA A 91 -5.33 -4.98 -1.58
CA ALA A 91 -4.66 -3.69 -1.76
C ALA A 91 -5.62 -2.52 -1.49
N GLY A 92 -6.88 -2.60 -1.94
CA GLY A 92 -7.90 -1.59 -1.71
C GLY A 92 -8.26 -1.43 -0.23
N TRP A 93 -8.43 -2.54 0.48
CA TRP A 93 -8.68 -2.53 1.93
C TRP A 93 -7.48 -1.96 2.70
N CYS A 94 -6.26 -2.32 2.31
CA CYS A 94 -5.05 -1.76 2.90
C CYS A 94 -4.98 -0.24 2.65
N ALA A 95 -5.13 0.20 1.40
CA ALA A 95 -5.10 1.61 1.02
C ALA A 95 -6.16 2.45 1.75
N ALA A 96 -7.40 1.95 1.83
CA ALA A 96 -8.47 2.61 2.58
C ALA A 96 -8.16 2.68 4.09
N THR A 97 -7.53 1.64 4.64
CA THR A 97 -7.11 1.61 6.04
C THR A 97 -6.02 2.64 6.31
N VAL A 98 -5.03 2.75 5.42
CA VAL A 98 -3.95 3.75 5.50
C VAL A 98 -4.53 5.16 5.43
N GLN A 99 -5.39 5.46 4.43
CA GLN A 99 -6.04 6.78 4.31
C GLN A 99 -6.87 7.13 5.55
N LYS A 100 -7.71 6.22 6.04
CA LYS A 100 -8.56 6.49 7.22
C LYS A 100 -7.73 6.72 8.48
N ASN A 101 -6.63 5.98 8.66
CA ASN A 101 -5.76 6.19 9.80
C ASN A 101 -4.91 7.45 9.66
N TRP A 102 -4.54 7.86 8.44
CA TRP A 102 -3.92 9.15 8.20
C TRP A 102 -4.83 10.30 8.65
N ASP A 103 -6.10 10.26 8.25
CA ASP A 103 -7.09 11.26 8.66
C ASP A 103 -7.23 11.32 10.18
N ARG A 104 -7.22 10.17 10.87
CA ARG A 104 -7.23 10.09 12.34
C ARG A 104 -5.97 10.65 12.97
N TYR A 105 -4.80 10.34 12.42
CA TYR A 105 -3.51 10.82 12.90
C TYR A 105 -3.46 12.35 12.83
N VAL A 106 -3.81 12.94 11.68
CA VAL A 106 -3.86 14.40 11.51
C VAL A 106 -4.90 15.04 12.43
N LYS A 107 -6.10 14.46 12.54
CA LYS A 107 -7.14 14.95 13.46
C LYS A 107 -6.68 14.93 14.92
N GLY A 108 -5.85 13.95 15.31
CA GLY A 108 -5.27 13.83 16.64
C GLY A 108 -4.06 14.74 16.90
N GLY A 109 -3.75 15.69 16.01
CA GLY A 109 -2.61 16.61 16.16
C GLY A 109 -1.32 16.12 15.51
N GLY A 110 -1.37 15.02 14.75
CA GLY A 110 -0.25 14.52 13.94
C GLY A 110 0.16 15.51 12.85
N LYS A 111 1.47 15.60 12.58
CA LYS A 111 2.02 16.54 11.60
C LYS A 111 2.07 15.87 10.22
N LYS A 112 1.49 16.50 9.19
CA LYS A 112 1.47 15.95 7.82
C LYS A 112 2.86 15.66 7.23
N LYS A 113 3.90 16.37 7.69
CA LYS A 113 5.28 16.14 7.27
C LYS A 113 5.96 14.95 7.95
N ASP A 114 5.40 14.45 9.04
CA ASP A 114 6.00 13.41 9.88
C ASP A 114 5.41 12.03 9.55
N VAL A 115 5.81 11.50 8.40
CA VAL A 115 5.31 10.21 7.92
C VAL A 115 5.79 9.05 8.80
N GLU A 116 6.94 9.18 9.47
CA GLU A 116 7.45 8.12 10.33
C GLU A 116 6.66 8.01 11.63
N ALA A 117 6.31 9.14 12.26
CA ALA A 117 5.37 9.14 13.38
C ALA A 117 4.01 8.56 12.98
N PHE A 118 3.57 8.81 11.74
CA PHE A 118 2.36 8.15 11.22
C PHE A 118 2.53 6.63 11.09
N ILE A 119 3.67 6.11 10.63
CA ILE A 119 3.91 4.64 10.57
C ILE A 119 3.85 4.03 11.97
N VAL A 120 4.41 4.70 12.98
CA VAL A 120 4.30 4.26 14.38
C VAL A 120 2.83 4.24 14.84
N PHE A 121 2.08 5.30 14.53
CA PHE A 121 0.65 5.37 14.83
C PHE A 121 -0.14 4.25 14.15
N LEU A 122 0.12 4.01 12.86
CA LEU A 122 -0.52 2.97 12.07
C LEU A 122 -0.17 1.57 12.59
N GLY A 123 1.10 1.29 12.89
CA GLY A 123 1.57 0.00 13.38
C GLY A 123 0.87 -0.43 14.68
N LYS A 124 0.63 0.51 15.60
CA LYS A 124 -0.14 0.24 16.84
C LYS A 124 -1.59 -0.22 16.59
N LYS A 125 -2.16 0.09 15.42
CA LYS A 125 -3.53 -0.30 15.03
C LYS A 125 -3.55 -1.51 14.11
N TYR A 126 -2.56 -1.61 13.23
CA TYR A 126 -2.48 -2.65 12.20
C TYR A 126 -1.91 -3.95 12.78
N CYS A 127 -0.86 -3.84 13.59
CA CYS A 127 -0.13 -4.96 14.20
C CYS A 127 0.12 -4.67 15.68
N PRO A 128 -0.92 -4.69 16.53
CA PRO A 128 -0.76 -4.49 17.97
C PRO A 128 0.07 -5.62 18.59
N ILE A 129 0.97 -5.26 19.50
CA ILE A 129 1.81 -6.21 20.24
C ILE A 129 0.93 -6.98 21.23
N GLY A 130 1.06 -8.30 21.28
CA GLY A 130 0.31 -9.16 22.21
C GLY A 130 -1.13 -9.44 21.76
N ALA A 131 -1.43 -9.25 20.48
CA ALA A 131 -2.71 -9.70 19.92
C ALA A 131 -2.77 -11.23 19.87
N ASP A 132 -3.95 -11.81 20.09
CA ASP A 132 -4.17 -13.27 20.10
C ASP A 132 -3.73 -13.97 18.81
N ASN A 133 -3.70 -13.23 17.70
CA ASN A 133 -3.26 -13.71 16.40
C ASN A 133 -1.75 -13.52 16.12
N ASP A 134 -0.94 -13.16 17.12
CA ASP A 134 0.53 -13.02 17.06
C ASP A 134 1.24 -13.91 18.11
N PRO A 135 1.13 -15.26 17.98
CA PRO A 135 1.71 -16.19 18.95
C PRO A 135 3.25 -16.10 19.05
N ASP A 136 3.91 -15.63 17.99
CA ASP A 136 5.38 -15.54 17.89
C ASP A 136 5.92 -14.13 18.24
N GLY A 137 5.02 -13.19 18.58
CA GLY A 137 5.35 -11.81 18.93
C GLY A 137 5.97 -11.00 17.79
N LEU A 138 5.79 -11.40 16.53
CA LEU A 138 6.45 -10.83 15.35
C LEU A 138 6.01 -9.40 15.06
N ASN A 139 4.85 -8.96 15.58
CA ASN A 139 4.34 -7.60 15.40
C ASN A 139 5.32 -6.52 15.88
N ARG A 140 6.22 -6.84 16.83
CA ARG A 140 7.28 -5.94 17.31
C ARG A 140 8.21 -5.44 16.20
N HIS A 141 8.38 -6.20 15.11
CA HIS A 141 9.26 -5.85 14.00
C HIS A 141 8.57 -5.04 12.90
N TRP A 142 7.24 -4.95 12.92
CA TRP A 142 6.44 -4.40 11.83
C TRP A 142 6.81 -2.95 11.51
N ILE A 143 6.85 -2.09 12.54
CA ILE A 143 7.16 -0.65 12.38
C ILE A 143 8.56 -0.49 11.77
N LYS A 144 9.56 -1.21 12.28
CA LYS A 144 10.94 -1.17 11.78
C LYS A 144 11.00 -1.60 10.30
N ASN A 145 10.33 -2.68 9.95
CA ASN A 145 10.33 -3.24 8.60
C ASN A 145 9.64 -2.30 7.61
N VAL A 146 8.44 -1.81 7.92
CA VAL A 146 7.68 -0.90 7.06
C VAL A 146 8.44 0.41 6.84
N THR A 147 9.01 1.01 7.90
CA THR A 147 9.81 2.23 7.77
C THR A 147 11.03 2.01 6.87
N LYS A 148 11.80 0.94 7.10
CA LYS A 148 12.99 0.62 6.29
C LYS A 148 12.62 0.39 4.83
N ILE A 149 11.60 -0.42 4.56
CA ILE A 149 11.18 -0.72 3.20
C ILE A 149 10.66 0.54 2.50
N ARG A 150 9.90 1.40 3.20
CA ARG A 150 9.42 2.67 2.64
C ARG A 150 10.58 3.55 2.21
N ARG A 151 11.59 3.76 3.06
CA ARG A 151 12.78 4.58 2.75
C ARG A 151 13.49 4.05 1.50
N ARG A 152 13.68 2.73 1.41
CA ARG A 152 14.21 2.07 0.22
C ARG A 152 13.38 2.31 -1.04
N ILE A 153 12.05 2.26 -0.95
CA ILE A 153 11.15 2.48 -2.10
C ILE A 153 11.26 3.91 -2.63
N ILE A 154 11.32 4.91 -1.74
CA ILE A 154 11.38 6.33 -2.16
C ILE A 154 12.80 6.80 -2.52
N GLY A 155 13.82 6.00 -2.21
CA GLY A 155 15.23 6.30 -2.49
C GLY A 155 15.91 7.16 -1.41
N ASP A 156 15.37 7.16 -0.19
CA ASP A 156 15.90 7.91 0.96
C ASP A 156 16.88 7.08 1.82
N ASP A 157 17.26 5.88 1.37
CA ASP A 157 18.33 5.10 2.01
C ASP A 157 19.68 5.78 1.70
N VAL A 158 20.10 6.68 2.59
CA VAL A 158 21.49 7.12 2.71
C VAL A 158 22.27 5.94 3.24
N HIS A 159 23.20 5.42 2.44
CA HIS A 159 24.14 4.36 2.82
C HIS A 159 24.98 4.77 4.03
#